data_AF-F4BVR2-F1
#
_entry.id   AF-F4BVR2-F1
#
_cell.length_a   1.000
_cell.length_b   1.000
_cell.length_c   1.000
_cell.angle_alpha   90.00
_cell.angle_beta   90.00
_cell.angle_gamma   90.00
#
_symmetry.space_group_name_H-M   'P 1'
#
loop_
_entity.id
_entity.type
_entity.pdbx_description
1 polymer ?
#
loop_
_entity_poly.entity_id
_entity_poly.type
_entity_poly.pdbx_seq_one_letter_code
_entity_poly.pdbx_strand_id
1 'polypeptide(L)'
;MQVLGIKSDLLMPGDDLVEFLVRAMNRSGQAFQDGDILVVSESIVATSEGRVVDLDEIQPGDLAISLAGQYKKDPREMELILRESDEIVGGIPGVVLTLNNGFLFPNAGIDNSNAPPGHVVLFPADPKGSAIAIRERMANGKKIGVIIGDSRTHPLRLGCVGVALACSGLEAVVDARGQKDLFGRELKITRKAVADNLVSAAQIVMGEGDEGIPAAIIRDSGVPIKEASGEIPTIPPAECMYIGALGIGPRPYAGGYDQLIECAGQAIARAYAPYSRFRVGAALLTKKGNVYSAGNIENASTGAGICAERVAISQAIASGEREFEAIAIVGDGCQPISPCGICRQSLIEFGEDIMVIMANCKGDALTASSRDLLPRAFTGKWLE
;
A
#
# COMPACT_ATOMS: atom_id res chain seq x y z
N MET A 1 -21.27 26.65 -4.26
CA MET A 1 -20.06 26.17 -3.59
C MET A 1 -18.97 27.22 -3.66
N GLN A 2 -18.41 27.59 -2.51
CA GLN A 2 -17.24 28.46 -2.36
C GLN A 2 -16.14 27.67 -1.62
N VAL A 3 -14.88 27.92 -1.96
CA VAL A 3 -13.71 27.34 -1.27
C VAL A 3 -12.88 28.50 -0.71
N LEU A 4 -12.75 28.55 0.61
CA LEU A 4 -12.16 29.66 1.34
C LEU A 4 -10.93 29.17 2.11
N GLY A 5 -9.73 29.52 1.64
CA GLY A 5 -8.49 29.14 2.31
C GLY A 5 -8.33 29.83 3.67
N ILE A 6 -7.77 29.11 4.63
CA ILE A 6 -7.40 29.59 5.96
C ILE A 6 -5.87 29.72 5.99
N LYS A 7 -5.37 30.95 5.89
CA LYS A 7 -3.93 31.21 5.94
C LYS A 7 -3.42 31.11 7.37
N SER A 8 -2.30 30.44 7.58
CA SER A 8 -1.71 30.23 8.91
C SER A 8 -0.22 30.61 8.96
N ASP A 9 0.35 30.53 10.17
CA ASP A 9 1.81 30.44 10.32
C ASP A 9 2.23 28.96 10.20
N LEU A 10 3.50 28.68 10.43
CA LEU A 10 4.01 27.31 10.54
C LEU A 10 3.55 26.66 11.86
N LEU A 11 3.01 25.44 11.78
CA LEU A 11 2.71 24.61 12.95
C LEU A 11 3.99 23.87 13.37
N MET A 12 4.31 23.87 14.66
CA MET A 12 5.46 23.14 15.19
C MET A 12 5.03 21.86 15.93
N PRO A 13 5.90 20.84 16.01
CA PRO A 13 5.64 19.66 16.84
C PRO A 13 5.32 20.07 18.30
N GLY A 14 4.22 19.54 18.83
CA GLY A 14 3.71 19.85 20.17
C GLY A 14 2.70 20.99 20.26
N ASP A 15 2.46 21.73 19.17
CA ASP A 15 1.37 22.71 19.11
C ASP A 15 -0.01 22.03 19.13
N ASP A 16 -1.00 22.65 19.79
CA ASP A 16 -2.40 22.20 19.69
C ASP A 16 -3.01 22.61 18.34
N LEU A 17 -3.32 21.61 17.52
CA LEU A 17 -3.86 21.78 16.16
C LEU A 17 -5.14 22.61 16.12
N VAL A 18 -6.04 22.43 17.08
CA VAL A 18 -7.33 23.13 17.07
C VAL A 18 -7.14 24.59 17.45
N GLU A 19 -6.36 24.88 18.48
CA GLU A 19 -6.03 26.26 18.86
C GLU A 19 -5.32 26.98 17.72
N PHE A 20 -4.41 26.28 17.04
CA PHE A 20 -3.75 26.77 15.83
C PHE A 20 -4.75 27.15 14.72
N LEU A 21 -5.68 26.25 14.38
CA LEU A 21 -6.69 26.48 13.35
C LEU A 21 -7.67 27.60 13.73
N VAL A 22 -8.11 27.66 14.99
CA VAL A 22 -8.97 28.75 15.51
C VAL A 22 -8.27 30.10 15.39
N ARG A 23 -6.99 30.17 15.78
CA ARG A 23 -6.18 31.40 15.62
C ARG A 23 -6.06 31.80 14.16
N ALA A 24 -5.83 30.85 13.25
CA ALA A 24 -5.74 31.11 11.82
C ALA A 24 -7.07 31.64 11.25
N MET A 25 -8.19 30.98 11.55
CA MET A 25 -9.53 31.43 11.14
C MET A 25 -9.87 32.83 11.65
N ASN A 26 -9.58 33.12 12.92
CA ASN A 26 -9.82 34.44 13.51
C ASN A 26 -9.03 35.54 12.79
N ARG A 27 -7.77 35.29 12.42
CA ARG A 27 -6.96 36.25 11.65
C ARG A 27 -7.50 36.47 10.23
N SER A 28 -8.02 35.43 9.61
CA SER A 28 -8.67 35.52 8.30
C SER A 28 -10.09 36.11 8.36
N GLY A 29 -10.61 36.43 9.55
CA GLY A 29 -11.97 36.94 9.74
C GLY A 29 -13.06 35.94 9.31
N GLN A 30 -12.73 34.65 9.29
CA GLN A 30 -13.61 33.58 8.85
C GLN A 30 -14.34 32.96 10.04
N ALA A 31 -15.60 32.59 9.81
CA ALA A 31 -16.43 31.89 10.79
C ALA A 31 -17.30 30.84 10.07
N PHE A 32 -17.64 29.77 10.79
CA PHE A 32 -18.47 28.71 10.26
C PHE A 32 -19.94 29.11 10.12
N GLN A 33 -20.56 28.56 9.09
CA GLN A 33 -22.00 28.49 8.87
C GLN A 33 -22.45 27.03 8.94
N ASP A 34 -23.74 26.82 9.21
CA ASP A 34 -24.32 25.49 9.17
C ASP A 34 -24.21 24.91 7.75
N GLY A 35 -23.68 23.69 7.64
CA GLY A 35 -23.41 23.04 6.35
C GLY A 35 -21.99 23.22 5.83
N ASP A 36 -21.16 24.03 6.47
CA ASP A 36 -19.75 24.19 6.07
C ASP A 36 -18.97 22.88 6.29
N ILE A 37 -17.97 22.65 5.43
CA ILE A 37 -17.03 21.55 5.56
C ILE A 37 -15.62 22.13 5.65
N LEU A 38 -14.90 21.82 6.71
CA LEU A 38 -13.49 22.15 6.86
C LEU A 38 -12.64 21.01 6.27
N VAL A 39 -11.78 21.32 5.31
CA VAL A 39 -10.71 20.42 4.86
C VAL A 39 -9.41 20.87 5.52
N VAL A 40 -8.67 19.94 6.10
CA VAL A 40 -7.38 20.17 6.79
C VAL A 40 -6.34 19.25 6.18
N SER A 41 -5.14 19.76 5.90
CA SER A 41 -4.06 18.92 5.36
C SER A 41 -3.57 17.91 6.39
N GLU A 42 -3.21 16.72 5.91
CA GLU A 42 -2.62 15.64 6.67
C GLU A 42 -1.30 16.05 7.32
N SER A 43 -0.50 16.90 6.66
CA SER A 43 0.83 17.32 7.12
C SER A 43 0.76 18.02 8.48
N ILE A 44 -0.19 18.95 8.68
CA ILE A 44 -0.33 19.65 9.96
C ILE A 44 -0.98 18.77 11.03
N VAL A 45 -1.82 17.81 10.63
CA VAL A 45 -2.36 16.80 11.55
C VAL A 45 -1.22 15.92 12.05
N ALA A 46 -0.44 15.33 11.14
CA ALA A 46 0.72 14.50 11.43
C ALA A 46 1.74 15.24 12.33
N THR A 47 2.03 16.49 12.00
CA THR A 47 2.95 17.32 12.81
C THR A 47 2.44 17.52 14.23
N SER A 48 1.14 17.82 14.40
CA SER A 48 0.53 17.96 15.73
C SER A 48 0.51 16.65 16.53
N GLU A 49 0.44 15.52 15.84
CA GLU A 49 0.49 14.18 16.42
C GLU A 49 1.93 13.70 16.70
N GLY A 50 2.94 14.54 16.47
CA GLY A 50 4.34 14.21 16.73
C GLY A 50 4.94 13.24 15.72
N ARG A 51 4.42 13.21 14.49
CA ARG A 51 4.85 12.31 13.40
C ARG A 51 6.00 12.87 12.56
N VAL A 52 6.78 13.79 13.12
CA VAL A 52 8.00 14.33 12.50
C VAL A 52 9.19 13.53 13.03
N VAL A 53 9.96 12.91 12.13
CA VAL A 53 11.05 11.99 12.47
C VAL A 53 12.37 12.52 11.94
N ASP A 54 13.39 12.55 12.80
CA ASP A 54 14.77 12.83 12.40
C ASP A 54 15.38 11.58 11.73
N LEU A 55 15.84 11.72 10.49
CA LEU A 55 16.43 10.60 9.75
C LEU A 55 17.77 10.16 10.37
N ASP A 56 18.49 11.03 11.06
CA ASP A 56 19.78 10.68 11.68
C ASP A 56 19.60 9.69 12.86
N GLU A 57 18.40 9.58 13.42
CA GLU A 57 18.04 8.60 14.46
C GLU A 57 17.67 7.22 13.90
N ILE A 58 17.52 7.10 12.58
CA ILE A 58 17.07 5.86 11.93
C ILE A 58 18.26 5.01 11.50
N GLN A 59 18.35 3.81 12.08
CA GLN A 59 19.28 2.78 11.63
C GLN A 59 18.58 1.84 10.62
N PRO A 60 18.98 1.86 9.34
CA PRO A 60 18.35 1.02 8.31
C PRO A 60 18.84 -0.43 8.39
N GLY A 61 17.93 -1.38 8.23
CA GLY A 61 18.25 -2.80 8.11
C GLY A 61 18.78 -3.18 6.72
N ASP A 62 19.25 -4.42 6.58
CA ASP A 62 19.80 -4.94 5.32
C ASP A 62 18.78 -4.88 4.16
N LEU A 63 17.51 -5.18 4.45
CA LEU A 63 16.42 -5.13 3.49
C LEU A 63 16.18 -3.69 3.01
N ALA A 64 16.14 -2.72 3.94
CA ALA A 64 16.01 -1.31 3.63
C ALA A 64 17.16 -0.80 2.75
N ILE A 65 18.41 -1.13 3.09
CA ILE A 65 19.59 -0.77 2.29
C ILE A 65 19.49 -1.35 0.88
N SER A 66 19.07 -2.60 0.76
CA SER A 66 18.95 -3.28 -0.53
C SER A 66 17.87 -2.64 -1.42
N LEU A 67 16.67 -2.42 -0.88
CA LEU A 67 15.56 -1.80 -1.60
C LEU A 67 15.83 -0.33 -1.90
N ALA A 68 16.49 0.40 -1.00
CA ALA A 68 16.94 1.77 -1.23
C ALA A 68 17.89 1.85 -2.43
N GLY A 69 18.79 0.89 -2.60
CA GLY A 69 19.63 0.76 -3.80
C GLY A 69 18.81 0.54 -5.07
N GLN A 70 17.81 -0.34 -5.02
CA GLN A 70 16.91 -0.64 -6.15
C GLN A 70 16.09 0.59 -6.58
N TYR A 71 15.48 1.28 -5.61
CA TYR A 71 14.60 2.43 -5.87
C TYR A 71 15.32 3.78 -5.80
N LYS A 72 16.65 3.81 -5.67
CA LYS A 72 17.47 5.03 -5.56
C LYS A 72 16.98 6.00 -4.48
N LYS A 73 16.76 5.48 -3.27
CA LYS A 73 16.23 6.22 -2.12
C LYS A 73 17.23 6.27 -0.97
N ASP A 74 17.02 7.15 0.01
CA ASP A 74 17.77 7.11 1.26
C ASP A 74 17.43 5.82 2.02
N PRO A 75 18.42 4.99 2.44
CA PRO A 75 18.17 3.79 3.22
C PRO A 75 17.35 4.01 4.49
N ARG A 76 17.51 5.17 5.15
CA ARG A 76 16.82 5.55 6.38
C ARG A 76 15.34 5.84 6.13
N GLU A 77 15.06 6.53 5.03
CA GLU A 77 13.69 6.75 4.58
C GLU A 77 13.05 5.43 4.12
N MET A 78 13.80 4.57 3.41
CA MET A 78 13.33 3.25 3.00
C MET A 78 12.99 2.35 4.19
N GLU A 79 13.76 2.45 5.28
CA GLU A 79 13.47 1.77 6.54
C GLU A 79 12.13 2.25 7.14
N LEU A 80 11.85 3.55 7.12
CA LEU A 80 10.56 4.09 7.55
C LEU A 80 9.41 3.63 6.63
N ILE A 81 9.62 3.58 5.32
CA ILE A 81 8.63 3.03 4.37
C ILE A 81 8.29 1.59 4.71
N LEU A 82 9.29 0.76 5.01
CA LEU A 82 9.07 -0.64 5.42
C LEU A 82 8.30 -0.75 6.73
N ARG A 83 8.53 0.16 7.69
CA ARG A 83 7.82 0.17 8.98
C ARG A 83 6.38 0.66 8.87
N GLU A 84 6.12 1.59 7.96
CA GLU A 84 4.83 2.27 7.84
C GLU A 84 3.92 1.66 6.77
N SER A 85 4.40 0.68 5.98
CA SER A 85 3.59 0.01 4.96
C SER A 85 3.27 -1.44 5.29
N ASP A 86 2.08 -1.88 4.86
CA ASP A 86 1.69 -3.28 4.93
C ASP A 86 2.34 -4.09 3.81
N GLU A 87 2.60 -3.45 2.65
CA GLU A 87 3.13 -4.10 1.46
C GLU A 87 3.88 -3.11 0.55
N ILE A 88 4.97 -3.58 -0.06
CA ILE A 88 5.60 -2.91 -1.20
C ILE A 88 5.06 -3.54 -2.48
N VAL A 89 4.32 -2.75 -3.24
CA VAL A 89 3.74 -3.17 -4.52
C VAL A 89 4.79 -3.13 -5.63
N GLY A 90 5.70 -2.16 -5.57
CA GLY A 90 6.72 -1.93 -6.58
C GLY A 90 7.22 -0.49 -6.52
N GLY A 91 7.68 0.05 -7.65
CA GLY A 91 8.11 1.44 -7.69
C GLY A 91 8.98 1.77 -8.90
N ILE A 92 9.43 3.01 -8.93
CA ILE A 92 10.39 3.57 -9.88
C ILE A 92 11.50 4.28 -9.09
N PRO A 93 12.62 4.65 -9.72
CA PRO A 93 13.63 5.45 -9.02
C PRO A 93 13.02 6.70 -8.36
N GLY A 94 13.24 6.85 -7.05
CA GLY A 94 12.74 7.94 -6.20
C GLY A 94 11.40 7.66 -5.49
N VAL A 95 10.60 6.70 -5.99
CA VAL A 95 9.24 6.44 -5.49
C VAL A 95 8.99 4.95 -5.33
N VAL A 96 8.67 4.54 -4.11
CA VAL A 96 8.20 3.18 -3.78
C VAL A 96 6.69 3.24 -3.67
N LEU A 97 5.98 2.41 -4.42
CA LEU A 97 4.53 2.28 -4.28
C LEU A 97 4.23 1.24 -3.19
N THR A 98 3.48 1.65 -2.18
CA THR A 98 3.10 0.80 -1.05
C THR A 98 1.60 0.66 -0.91
N LEU A 99 1.17 -0.37 -0.20
CA LEU A 99 -0.18 -0.50 0.32
C LEU A 99 -0.15 -0.25 1.84
N ASN A 100 -1.01 0.64 2.32
CA ASN A 100 -1.19 0.92 3.74
C ASN A 100 -2.69 1.01 4.04
N ASN A 101 -3.20 0.18 4.95
CA ASN A 101 -4.61 0.05 5.28
C ASN A 101 -5.53 -0.10 4.04
N GLY A 102 -5.04 -0.82 3.03
CA GLY A 102 -5.77 -1.04 1.76
C GLY A 102 -5.75 0.11 0.76
N PHE A 103 -5.02 1.19 1.02
CA PHE A 103 -4.80 2.30 0.10
C PHE A 103 -3.40 2.27 -0.52
N LEU A 104 -3.31 2.70 -1.78
CA LEU A 104 -2.02 2.85 -2.46
C LEU A 104 -1.42 4.22 -2.16
N PHE A 105 -0.19 4.23 -1.67
CA PHE A 105 0.54 5.46 -1.40
C PHE A 105 1.94 5.43 -2.01
N PRO A 106 2.42 6.57 -2.54
CA PRO A 106 3.84 6.74 -2.78
C PRO A 106 4.56 6.85 -1.42
N ASN A 107 5.66 6.12 -1.27
CA ASN A 107 6.54 6.13 -0.11
C ASN A 107 5.81 5.98 1.24
N ALA A 108 4.78 5.14 1.32
CA ALA A 108 3.96 4.99 2.53
C ALA A 108 3.30 6.29 3.04
N GLY A 109 3.18 7.31 2.18
CA GLY A 109 2.67 8.63 2.55
C GLY A 109 3.67 9.52 3.29
N ILE A 110 4.95 9.11 3.32
CA ILE A 110 6.01 9.90 3.94
C ILE A 110 6.33 11.10 3.05
N ASP A 111 6.22 12.30 3.62
CA ASP A 111 6.55 13.56 2.94
C ASP A 111 7.89 14.14 3.43
N ASN A 112 8.65 14.67 2.47
CA ASN A 112 9.91 15.38 2.68
C ASN A 112 9.78 16.88 2.40
N SER A 113 8.74 17.29 1.65
CA SER A 113 8.68 18.60 0.99
C SER A 113 8.40 19.74 1.97
N ASN A 114 7.64 19.45 3.03
CA ASN A 114 7.31 20.41 4.09
C ASN A 114 7.85 20.00 5.47
N ALA A 115 8.85 19.12 5.50
CA ALA A 115 9.53 18.72 6.73
C ALA A 115 10.73 19.64 7.03
N PRO A 116 11.12 19.80 8.31
CA PRO A 116 12.41 20.43 8.64
C PRO A 116 13.59 19.71 7.96
N PRO A 117 14.71 20.39 7.67
CA PRO A 117 15.88 19.74 7.09
C PRO A 117 16.34 18.53 7.92
N GLY A 118 16.63 17.42 7.24
CA GLY A 118 17.02 16.15 7.88
C GLY A 118 15.86 15.34 8.46
N HIS A 119 14.62 15.86 8.39
CA HIS A 119 13.44 15.19 8.91
C HIS A 119 12.51 14.74 7.79
N VAL A 120 11.60 13.83 8.14
CA VAL A 120 10.43 13.47 7.33
C VAL A 120 9.17 13.54 8.17
N VAL A 121 8.03 13.76 7.52
CA VAL A 121 6.72 13.68 8.16
C VAL A 121 6.06 12.35 7.76
N LEU A 122 5.79 11.50 8.74
CA LEU A 122 5.00 10.27 8.54
C LEU A 122 3.52 10.62 8.47
N PHE A 123 2.68 9.69 8.00
CA PHE A 123 1.24 9.90 8.06
C PHE A 123 0.72 10.08 9.50
N PRO A 124 -0.42 10.79 9.66
CA PRO A 124 -1.13 10.84 10.93
C PRO A 124 -1.36 9.44 11.51
N ALA A 125 -1.14 9.30 12.82
CA ALA A 125 -1.41 8.07 13.54
C ALA A 125 -2.91 7.85 13.76
N ASP A 126 -3.70 8.91 13.96
CA ASP A 126 -5.16 8.82 14.12
C ASP A 126 -5.90 9.98 13.41
N PRO A 127 -5.91 9.99 12.06
CA PRO A 127 -6.57 11.06 11.30
C PRO A 127 -8.08 11.14 11.60
N LYS A 128 -8.71 10.03 11.98
CA LYS A 128 -10.12 9.97 12.36
C LYS A 128 -10.36 10.67 13.70
N GLY A 129 -9.57 10.34 14.72
CA GLY A 129 -9.62 11.01 16.03
C GLY A 129 -9.40 12.51 15.89
N SER A 130 -8.41 12.91 15.08
CA SER A 130 -8.15 14.32 14.77
C SER A 130 -9.33 15.01 14.08
N ALA A 131 -9.96 14.38 13.08
CA ALA A 131 -11.16 14.93 12.43
C ALA A 131 -12.31 15.15 13.42
N ILE A 132 -12.52 14.22 14.36
CA ILE A 132 -13.55 14.31 15.40
C ILE A 132 -13.22 15.45 16.38
N ALA A 133 -11.99 15.50 16.90
CA ALA A 133 -11.56 16.51 17.85
C ALA A 133 -11.68 17.93 17.27
N ILE A 134 -11.28 18.12 16.01
CA ILE A 134 -11.44 19.39 15.29
C ILE A 134 -12.92 19.76 15.19
N ARG A 135 -13.78 18.82 14.74
CA ARG A 135 -15.22 19.07 14.60
C ARG A 135 -15.83 19.50 15.93
N GLU A 136 -15.60 18.75 17.00
CA GLU A 136 -16.20 18.99 18.32
C GLU A 136 -15.75 20.33 18.92
N ARG A 137 -14.46 20.64 18.84
CA ARG A 137 -13.88 21.84 19.46
C ARG A 137 -14.08 23.10 18.62
N MET A 138 -14.17 23.01 17.29
CA MET A 138 -14.31 24.17 16.40
C MET A 138 -15.74 24.46 15.94
N ALA A 139 -16.67 23.51 16.01
CA ALA A 139 -18.04 23.69 15.54
C ALA A 139 -18.73 24.91 16.14
N ASN A 140 -18.48 25.23 17.42
CA ASN A 140 -19.03 26.39 18.13
C ASN A 140 -20.57 26.52 17.93
N GLY A 141 -21.28 25.40 18.09
CA GLY A 141 -22.74 25.33 17.91
C GLY A 141 -23.23 25.22 16.45
N LYS A 142 -22.33 25.21 15.46
CA LYS A 142 -22.65 24.98 14.05
C LYS A 142 -22.57 23.52 13.66
N LYS A 143 -23.40 23.11 12.71
CA LYS A 143 -23.34 21.79 12.09
C LYS A 143 -22.33 21.82 10.95
N ILE A 144 -21.11 21.36 11.22
CA ILE A 144 -20.03 21.30 10.22
C ILE A 144 -19.54 19.88 9.98
N GLY A 145 -18.91 19.68 8.83
CA GLY A 145 -18.09 18.52 8.52
C GLY A 145 -16.60 18.86 8.60
N VAL A 146 -15.77 17.85 8.84
CA VAL A 146 -14.31 17.93 8.83
C VAL A 146 -13.76 16.79 7.99
N ILE A 147 -12.82 17.08 7.10
CA ILE A 147 -12.10 16.11 6.28
C ILE A 147 -10.61 16.33 6.52
N ILE A 148 -9.88 15.27 6.86
CA ILE A 148 -8.41 15.27 6.75
C ILE A 148 -8.08 14.80 5.33
N GLY A 149 -7.38 15.64 4.59
CA GLY A 149 -7.06 15.42 3.19
C GLY A 149 -5.56 15.44 2.93
N ASP A 150 -5.15 14.69 1.92
CA ASP A 150 -3.79 14.63 1.39
C ASP A 150 -3.85 14.79 -0.14
N SER A 151 -2.70 14.99 -0.79
CA SER A 151 -2.59 14.99 -2.24
C SER A 151 -2.03 13.67 -2.76
N ARG A 152 -2.45 13.28 -3.96
CA ARG A 152 -1.97 12.05 -4.59
C ARG A 152 -1.89 12.18 -6.10
N THR A 153 -1.06 11.33 -6.69
CA THR A 153 -1.01 11.18 -8.15
C THR A 153 -2.11 10.22 -8.63
N HIS A 154 -2.53 10.42 -9.88
CA HIS A 154 -3.46 9.50 -10.54
C HIS A 154 -2.72 8.75 -11.66
N PRO A 155 -2.93 7.43 -11.83
CA PRO A 155 -2.26 6.67 -12.87
C PRO A 155 -2.38 7.32 -14.25
N LEU A 156 -1.23 7.51 -14.90
CA LEU A 156 -1.10 8.05 -16.26
C LEU A 156 -1.62 9.50 -16.44
N ARG A 157 -1.78 10.28 -15.36
CA ARG A 157 -2.10 11.71 -15.42
C ARG A 157 -1.02 12.53 -14.74
N LEU A 158 -0.67 13.66 -15.35
CA LEU A 158 0.22 14.64 -14.71
C LEU A 158 -0.55 15.45 -13.67
N GLY A 159 0.14 15.79 -12.57
CA GLY A 159 -0.40 16.57 -11.46
C GLY A 159 -0.99 15.72 -10.33
N CYS A 160 -1.16 16.38 -9.17
CA CYS A 160 -1.78 15.80 -7.99
C CYS A 160 -3.27 16.14 -7.93
N VAL A 161 -4.02 15.31 -7.21
CA VAL A 161 -5.43 15.52 -6.85
C VAL A 161 -5.61 15.23 -5.36
N GLY A 162 -6.64 15.81 -4.75
CA GLY A 162 -6.94 15.57 -3.34
C GLY A 162 -7.54 14.19 -3.09
N VAL A 163 -7.18 13.58 -1.96
CA VAL A 163 -7.76 12.36 -1.42
C VAL A 163 -8.06 12.54 0.07
N ALA A 164 -9.16 12.00 0.55
CA ALA A 164 -9.46 12.03 1.98
C ALA A 164 -8.75 10.87 2.70
N LEU A 165 -8.28 11.13 3.92
CA LEU A 165 -7.76 10.10 4.83
C LEU A 165 -8.81 9.74 5.90
N ALA A 166 -9.56 10.73 6.38
CA ALA A 166 -10.63 10.54 7.34
C ALA A 166 -11.69 11.64 7.26
N CYS A 167 -12.89 11.35 7.76
CA CYS A 167 -14.01 12.29 7.79
C CYS A 167 -14.74 12.26 9.13
N SER A 168 -15.28 13.42 9.53
CA SER A 168 -16.21 13.57 10.64
C SER A 168 -17.33 14.54 10.27
N GLY A 169 -18.58 14.16 10.49
CA GLY A 169 -19.73 15.00 10.14
C GLY A 169 -20.29 14.80 8.72
N LEU A 170 -19.82 13.81 7.95
CA LEU A 170 -20.26 13.55 6.58
C LEU A 170 -20.02 12.10 6.14
N GLU A 171 -20.77 11.65 5.14
CA GLU A 171 -20.50 10.38 4.46
C GLU A 171 -19.42 10.58 3.39
N ALA A 172 -18.30 9.87 3.53
CA ALA A 172 -17.19 9.95 2.59
C ALA A 172 -17.55 9.45 1.18
N VAL A 173 -18.35 8.37 1.12
CA VAL A 173 -18.76 7.73 -0.13
C VAL A 173 -20.27 7.54 -0.13
N VAL A 174 -20.94 8.06 -1.15
CA VAL A 174 -22.38 7.87 -1.35
C VAL A 174 -22.60 6.77 -2.37
N ASP A 175 -23.27 5.68 -1.96
CA ASP A 175 -23.65 4.61 -2.86
C ASP A 175 -24.79 5.07 -3.79
N ALA A 176 -24.49 5.15 -5.08
CA ALA A 176 -25.46 5.53 -6.09
C ALA A 176 -26.02 4.32 -6.85
N ARG A 177 -25.61 3.10 -6.48
CA ARG A 177 -26.16 1.88 -7.08
C ARG A 177 -27.66 1.77 -6.80
N GLY A 178 -28.41 1.28 -7.76
CA GLY A 178 -29.88 1.25 -7.69
C GLY A 178 -30.57 2.55 -8.10
N GLN A 179 -29.88 3.70 -8.09
CA GLN A 179 -30.42 4.95 -8.62
C GLN A 179 -30.61 4.84 -10.15
N LYS A 180 -31.61 5.54 -10.68
CA LYS A 180 -31.87 5.59 -12.12
C LYS A 180 -31.15 6.78 -12.76
N ASP A 181 -30.59 6.56 -13.95
CA ASP A 181 -30.06 7.62 -14.78
C ASP A 181 -31.18 8.40 -15.49
N LEU A 182 -30.81 9.39 -16.32
CA LEU A 182 -31.74 10.22 -17.08
C LEU A 182 -32.65 9.45 -18.05
N PHE A 183 -32.36 8.18 -18.33
CA PHE A 183 -33.11 7.29 -19.22
C PHE A 183 -33.74 6.12 -18.47
N GLY A 184 -33.80 6.16 -17.13
CA GLY A 184 -34.41 5.11 -16.32
C GLY A 184 -33.55 3.85 -16.14
N ARG A 185 -32.30 3.85 -16.59
CA ARG A 185 -31.37 2.71 -16.42
C ARG A 185 -30.73 2.76 -15.05
N GLU A 186 -30.55 1.59 -14.46
CA GLU A 186 -29.98 1.48 -13.12
C GLU A 186 -28.46 1.63 -13.13
N LEU A 187 -27.93 2.44 -12.21
CA LEU A 187 -26.50 2.51 -11.93
C LEU A 187 -26.08 1.22 -11.20
N LYS A 188 -25.13 0.48 -11.78
CA LYS A 188 -24.69 -0.83 -11.22
C LYS A 188 -23.44 -0.77 -10.36
N ILE A 189 -22.53 0.16 -10.68
CA ILE A 189 -21.19 0.23 -10.07
C ILE A 189 -20.93 1.57 -9.36
N THR A 190 -21.77 2.57 -9.60
CA THR A 190 -21.46 3.96 -9.27
C THR A 190 -21.51 4.20 -7.77
N ARG A 191 -20.37 4.61 -7.22
CA ARG A 191 -20.23 5.20 -5.89
C ARG A 191 -19.60 6.57 -6.05
N LYS A 192 -20.10 7.56 -5.34
CA LYS A 192 -19.63 8.95 -5.41
C LYS A 192 -18.64 9.17 -4.26
N ALA A 193 -17.36 9.34 -4.57
CA ALA A 193 -16.33 9.68 -3.57
C ALA A 193 -16.48 11.16 -3.18
N VAL A 194 -17.44 11.45 -2.31
CA VAL A 194 -17.79 12.83 -1.93
C VAL A 194 -16.61 13.52 -1.24
N ALA A 195 -15.98 12.84 -0.28
CA ALA A 195 -14.85 13.42 0.44
C ALA A 195 -13.66 13.73 -0.48
N ASP A 196 -13.19 12.78 -1.30
CA ASP A 196 -12.08 12.99 -2.24
C ASP A 196 -12.32 14.16 -3.21
N ASN A 197 -13.55 14.30 -3.72
CA ASN A 197 -13.90 15.40 -4.61
C ASN A 197 -13.85 16.76 -3.88
N LEU A 198 -14.22 16.80 -2.60
CA LEU A 198 -14.13 18.00 -1.76
C LEU A 198 -12.67 18.34 -1.44
N VAL A 199 -11.84 17.35 -1.09
CA VAL A 199 -10.39 17.58 -0.89
C VAL A 199 -9.75 18.09 -2.18
N SER A 200 -10.07 17.48 -3.33
CA SER A 200 -9.58 17.95 -4.63
C SER A 200 -9.97 19.40 -4.92
N ALA A 201 -11.16 19.85 -4.51
CA ALA A 201 -11.57 21.24 -4.64
C ALA A 201 -10.83 22.16 -3.67
N ALA A 202 -10.60 21.73 -2.43
CA ALA A 202 -9.84 22.46 -1.42
C ALA A 202 -8.38 22.66 -1.85
N GLN A 203 -7.77 21.64 -2.47
CA GLN A 203 -6.37 21.64 -2.90
C GLN A 203 -6.04 22.77 -3.87
N ILE A 204 -7.00 23.20 -4.70
CA ILE A 204 -6.83 24.34 -5.61
C ILE A 204 -6.52 25.64 -4.87
N VAL A 205 -7.02 25.79 -3.64
CA VAL A 205 -6.80 26.98 -2.80
C VAL A 205 -5.71 26.75 -1.77
N MET A 206 -5.57 25.53 -1.26
CA MET A 206 -4.52 25.17 -0.30
C MET A 206 -3.12 25.18 -0.94
N GLY A 207 -3.03 24.77 -2.20
CA GLY A 207 -1.75 24.62 -2.89
C GLY A 207 -1.04 23.31 -2.54
N GLU A 208 0.20 23.17 -3.02
CA GLU A 208 1.06 21.99 -2.80
C GLU A 208 2.45 22.39 -2.25
N GLY A 209 2.71 23.68 -2.06
CA GLY A 209 4.02 24.23 -1.72
C GLY A 209 3.96 25.13 -0.49
N ASP A 210 4.47 26.36 -0.64
CA ASP A 210 4.71 27.30 0.45
C ASP A 210 3.56 28.32 0.65
N GLU A 211 2.37 28.06 0.10
CA GLU A 211 1.24 28.99 0.14
C GLU A 211 0.81 29.35 1.58
N GLY A 212 1.07 28.46 2.54
CA GLY A 212 0.77 28.65 3.95
C GLY A 212 -0.73 28.57 4.24
N ILE A 213 -1.46 27.75 3.49
CA ILE A 213 -2.91 27.55 3.61
C ILE A 213 -3.18 26.07 3.90
N PRO A 214 -3.00 25.60 5.16
CA PRO A 214 -3.12 24.19 5.47
C PRO A 214 -4.58 23.73 5.69
N ALA A 215 -5.55 24.63 5.58
CA ALA A 215 -6.96 24.30 5.69
C ALA A 215 -7.83 25.20 4.81
N ALA A 216 -9.00 24.70 4.43
CA ALA A 216 -9.98 25.46 3.66
C ALA A 216 -11.42 25.13 4.09
N ILE A 217 -12.29 26.13 4.08
CA ILE A 217 -13.73 25.98 4.30
C ILE A 217 -14.42 25.85 2.94
N ILE A 218 -15.16 24.77 2.75
CA ILE A 218 -16.07 24.58 1.63
C ILE A 218 -17.48 24.92 2.09
N ARG A 219 -18.03 25.99 1.52
CA ARG A 219 -19.38 26.49 1.82
C ARG A 219 -20.33 26.23 0.66
N ASP A 220 -21.61 26.00 0.96
CA ASP A 220 -22.65 25.73 -0.04
C ASP A 220 -22.27 24.58 -1.00
N SER A 221 -21.71 23.50 -0.45
CA SER A 221 -21.35 22.28 -1.20
C SER A 221 -22.57 21.45 -1.60
N GLY A 222 -23.68 21.59 -0.85
CA GLY A 222 -24.88 20.75 -0.98
C GLY A 222 -24.73 19.35 -0.37
N VAL A 223 -23.59 19.05 0.26
CA VAL A 223 -23.36 17.78 0.98
C VAL A 223 -24.03 17.85 2.35
N PRO A 224 -24.88 16.89 2.72
CA PRO A 224 -25.56 16.92 4.01
C PRO A 224 -24.60 16.60 5.15
N ILE A 225 -24.63 17.42 6.19
CA ILE A 225 -23.94 17.13 7.46
C ILE A 225 -24.71 16.06 8.22
N LYS A 226 -24.01 15.00 8.63
CA LYS A 226 -24.56 13.82 9.30
C LYS A 226 -23.73 13.49 10.53
N GLU A 227 -24.30 12.77 11.50
CA GLU A 227 -23.51 12.15 12.58
C GLU A 227 -22.82 10.87 12.09
N ALA A 228 -21.96 11.05 11.08
CA ALA A 228 -21.14 10.02 10.49
C ALA A 228 -19.67 10.43 10.60
N SER A 229 -18.87 9.59 11.24
CA SER A 229 -17.43 9.78 11.36
C SER A 229 -16.74 8.45 11.15
N GLY A 230 -15.67 8.44 10.35
CA GLY A 230 -15.01 7.20 9.98
C GLY A 230 -13.83 7.40 9.04
N GLU A 231 -13.10 6.31 8.88
CA GLU A 231 -12.11 6.15 7.82
C GLU A 231 -12.80 6.10 6.46
N ILE A 232 -12.02 6.32 5.41
CA ILE A 232 -12.53 6.22 4.05
C ILE A 232 -12.74 4.73 3.70
N PRO A 233 -13.92 4.34 3.19
CA PRO A 233 -14.16 2.95 2.78
C PRO A 233 -13.18 2.50 1.69
N THR A 234 -12.61 1.31 1.87
CA THR A 234 -11.70 0.67 0.90
C THR A 234 -12.43 -0.33 0.01
N ILE A 235 -11.75 -0.75 -1.06
CA ILE A 235 -12.14 -1.92 -1.85
C ILE A 235 -11.00 -2.93 -1.81
N PRO A 236 -11.29 -4.24 -1.81
CA PRO A 236 -10.24 -5.26 -1.87
C PRO A 236 -9.35 -5.07 -3.11
N PRO A 237 -8.03 -5.34 -3.03
CA PRO A 237 -7.13 -5.22 -4.18
C PRO A 237 -7.60 -5.99 -5.42
N ALA A 238 -8.21 -7.17 -5.23
CA ALA A 238 -8.78 -7.98 -6.31
C ALA A 238 -10.00 -7.33 -7.01
N GLU A 239 -10.71 -6.44 -6.33
CA GLU A 239 -11.84 -5.67 -6.89
C GLU A 239 -11.42 -4.28 -7.40
N CYS A 240 -10.20 -3.84 -7.09
CA CYS A 240 -9.65 -2.59 -7.59
C CYS A 240 -9.33 -2.70 -9.08
N MET A 241 -9.91 -1.81 -9.88
CA MET A 241 -9.73 -1.83 -11.34
C MET A 241 -8.27 -1.73 -11.79
N TYR A 242 -7.41 -1.05 -11.01
CA TYR A 242 -6.00 -0.89 -11.36
C TYR A 242 -5.19 -2.09 -10.89
N ILE A 243 -5.29 -2.43 -9.61
CA ILE A 243 -4.53 -3.53 -9.01
C ILE A 243 -4.95 -4.87 -9.62
N GLY A 244 -6.25 -5.14 -9.69
CA GLY A 244 -6.77 -6.38 -10.27
C GLY A 244 -6.44 -6.54 -11.76
N ALA A 245 -6.33 -5.45 -12.53
CA ALA A 245 -5.98 -5.51 -13.95
C ALA A 245 -4.48 -5.65 -14.21
N LEU A 246 -3.64 -5.04 -13.37
CA LEU A 246 -2.19 -5.06 -13.52
C LEU A 246 -1.54 -6.30 -12.88
N GLY A 247 -2.24 -6.93 -11.93
CA GLY A 247 -1.64 -7.93 -11.04
C GLY A 247 -0.73 -7.24 -10.03
N ILE A 248 -0.82 -7.62 -8.76
CA ILE A 248 0.12 -7.14 -7.73
C ILE A 248 1.36 -8.02 -7.72
N GLY A 249 2.48 -7.40 -7.33
CA GLY A 249 3.71 -8.10 -7.02
C GLY A 249 3.57 -8.98 -5.78
N PRO A 250 4.70 -9.53 -5.30
CA PRO A 250 4.76 -10.28 -4.06
C PRO A 250 4.29 -9.44 -2.86
N ARG A 251 3.50 -10.04 -1.97
CA ARG A 251 2.96 -9.45 -0.73
C ARG A 251 3.73 -9.95 0.48
N PRO A 252 3.93 -9.19 1.57
CA PRO A 252 4.54 -9.74 2.78
C PRO A 252 3.82 -11.00 3.26
N TYR A 253 4.62 -11.96 3.71
CA TYR A 253 4.09 -13.22 4.21
C TYR A 253 3.38 -13.00 5.56
N ALA A 254 2.07 -13.29 5.59
CA ALA A 254 1.21 -13.07 6.76
C ALA A 254 1.01 -14.32 7.64
N GLY A 255 1.81 -15.38 7.45
CA GLY A 255 1.69 -16.64 8.20
C GLY A 255 0.86 -17.72 7.50
N GLY A 256 0.74 -18.89 8.15
CA GLY A 256 -0.11 -20.01 7.70
C GLY A 256 0.61 -21.16 6.97
N TYR A 257 1.87 -20.96 6.58
CA TYR A 257 2.72 -21.93 5.88
C TYR A 257 4.11 -22.07 6.53
N ASP A 258 4.27 -21.77 7.81
CA ASP A 258 5.58 -21.67 8.49
C ASP A 258 6.36 -22.99 8.43
N GLN A 259 5.65 -24.11 8.62
CA GLN A 259 6.23 -25.46 8.49
C GLN A 259 6.73 -25.74 7.07
N LEU A 260 6.07 -25.19 6.05
CA LEU A 260 6.47 -25.36 4.65
C LEU A 260 7.76 -24.57 4.37
N ILE A 261 7.90 -23.36 4.91
CA ILE A 261 9.14 -22.56 4.85
C ILE A 261 10.27 -23.30 5.55
N GLU A 262 10.02 -23.86 6.74
CA GLU A 262 11.02 -24.65 7.47
C GLU A 262 11.48 -25.87 6.65
N CYS A 263 10.54 -26.62 6.06
CA CYS A 263 10.85 -27.75 5.18
C CYS A 263 11.72 -27.33 3.98
N ALA A 264 11.40 -26.19 3.36
CA ALA A 264 12.18 -25.64 2.26
C ALA A 264 13.60 -25.22 2.71
N GLY A 265 13.71 -24.58 3.88
CA GLY A 265 14.99 -24.20 4.49
C GLY A 265 15.88 -25.41 4.79
N GLN A 266 15.31 -26.50 5.32
CA GLN A 266 16.03 -27.76 5.55
C GLN A 266 16.48 -28.41 4.22
N ALA A 267 15.70 -28.26 3.15
CA ALA A 267 16.02 -28.83 1.85
C ALA A 267 17.24 -28.18 1.17
N ILE A 268 17.67 -26.98 1.60
CA ILE A 268 18.92 -26.34 1.14
C ILE A 268 20.12 -27.27 1.33
N ALA A 269 20.16 -28.05 2.40
CA ALA A 269 21.26 -28.98 2.67
C ALA A 269 21.36 -30.11 1.62
N ARG A 270 20.29 -30.34 0.84
CA ARG A 270 20.24 -31.35 -0.23
C ARG A 270 20.64 -30.77 -1.59
N ALA A 271 20.92 -29.46 -1.67
CA ALA A 271 21.33 -28.81 -2.91
C ALA A 271 22.71 -29.30 -3.38
N TYR A 272 22.81 -29.61 -4.67
CA TYR A 272 24.07 -29.85 -5.35
C TYR A 272 24.39 -28.62 -6.21
N ALA A 273 25.14 -27.67 -5.65
CA ALA A 273 25.47 -26.40 -6.31
C ALA A 273 26.97 -26.05 -6.29
N PRO A 274 27.86 -26.91 -6.84
CA PRO A 274 29.31 -26.67 -6.78
C PRO A 274 29.79 -25.52 -7.67
N TYR A 275 29.00 -25.09 -8.67
CA TYR A 275 29.41 -24.08 -9.64
C TYR A 275 29.00 -22.68 -9.20
N SER A 276 27.71 -22.45 -8.92
CA SER A 276 27.25 -21.13 -8.46
C SER A 276 27.55 -20.88 -6.98
N ARG A 277 27.65 -21.95 -6.18
CA ARG A 277 27.66 -21.91 -4.71
C ARG A 277 26.40 -21.25 -4.11
N PHE A 278 25.34 -21.11 -4.91
CA PHE A 278 24.06 -20.54 -4.51
C PHE A 278 23.04 -21.67 -4.36
N ARG A 279 22.64 -21.91 -3.12
CA ARG A 279 21.79 -23.05 -2.74
C ARG A 279 20.37 -22.57 -2.52
N VAL A 280 19.46 -23.32 -3.13
CA VAL A 280 18.02 -23.08 -3.04
C VAL A 280 17.36 -24.37 -2.57
N GLY A 281 16.47 -24.24 -1.59
CA GLY A 281 15.58 -25.30 -1.16
C GLY A 281 14.14 -24.94 -1.49
N ALA A 282 13.33 -25.95 -1.82
CA ALA A 282 11.89 -25.78 -2.05
C ALA A 282 11.11 -26.90 -1.35
N ALA A 283 9.89 -26.59 -0.92
CA ALA A 283 8.94 -27.54 -0.38
C ALA A 283 7.54 -27.28 -0.96
N LEU A 284 6.97 -28.28 -1.62
CA LEU A 284 5.67 -28.24 -2.29
C LEU A 284 4.63 -28.97 -1.45
N LEU A 285 3.56 -28.27 -1.08
CA LEU A 285 2.37 -28.79 -0.41
C LEU A 285 1.29 -29.14 -1.44
N THR A 286 0.84 -30.38 -1.40
CA THR A 286 -0.31 -30.84 -2.20
C THR A 286 -1.63 -30.56 -1.48
N LYS A 287 -2.74 -30.50 -2.21
CA LYS A 287 -4.08 -30.36 -1.59
C LYS A 287 -4.50 -31.51 -0.67
N LYS A 288 -3.79 -32.65 -0.74
CA LYS A 288 -3.98 -33.80 0.17
C LYS A 288 -3.19 -33.67 1.47
N GLY A 289 -2.37 -32.62 1.62
CA GLY A 289 -1.49 -32.41 2.77
C GLY A 289 -0.11 -33.07 2.66
N ASN A 290 0.22 -33.74 1.55
CA ASN A 290 1.55 -34.31 1.35
C ASN A 290 2.58 -33.21 1.00
N VAL A 291 3.80 -33.31 1.54
CA VAL A 291 4.90 -32.36 1.31
C VAL A 291 6.06 -33.02 0.57
N TYR A 292 6.54 -32.38 -0.50
CA TYR A 292 7.69 -32.81 -1.29
C TYR A 292 8.76 -31.72 -1.28
N SER A 293 9.97 -32.05 -0.83
CA SER A 293 11.03 -31.06 -0.60
C SER A 293 12.35 -31.44 -1.27
N ALA A 294 13.01 -30.47 -1.91
CA ALA A 294 14.23 -30.70 -2.67
C ALA A 294 15.15 -29.47 -2.71
N GLY A 295 16.43 -29.71 -2.97
CA GLY A 295 17.41 -28.66 -3.29
C GLY A 295 17.63 -28.53 -4.80
N ASN A 296 18.20 -27.41 -5.26
CA ASN A 296 18.63 -27.27 -6.65
C ASN A 296 19.77 -28.24 -6.99
N ILE A 297 19.79 -28.71 -8.24
CA ILE A 297 20.79 -29.66 -8.74
C ILE A 297 21.44 -29.06 -9.98
N GLU A 298 22.70 -28.68 -9.87
CA GLU A 298 23.50 -28.17 -10.96
C GLU A 298 24.16 -29.28 -11.77
N ASN A 299 24.63 -28.92 -12.96
CA ASN A 299 25.35 -29.81 -13.85
C ASN A 299 26.45 -29.02 -14.56
N ALA A 300 27.55 -29.69 -14.92
CA ALA A 300 28.64 -29.09 -15.71
C ALA A 300 28.12 -28.50 -17.03
N SER A 301 27.12 -29.15 -17.65
CA SER A 301 26.33 -28.57 -18.72
C SER A 301 25.15 -27.82 -18.10
N THR A 302 25.25 -26.50 -18.02
CA THR A 302 24.30 -25.64 -17.28
C THR A 302 22.85 -25.80 -17.74
N GLY A 303 22.61 -26.11 -19.02
CA GLY A 303 21.27 -26.38 -19.55
C GLY A 303 20.60 -27.64 -18.99
N ALA A 304 21.36 -28.57 -18.40
CA ALA A 304 20.85 -29.77 -17.74
C ALA A 304 20.56 -29.56 -16.23
N GLY A 305 20.86 -28.38 -15.68
CA GLY A 305 20.54 -28.05 -14.30
C GLY A 305 19.04 -27.92 -14.03
N ILE A 306 18.62 -28.23 -12.80
CA ILE A 306 17.22 -28.15 -12.37
C ILE A 306 17.09 -27.40 -11.05
N CYS A 307 16.16 -26.45 -11.01
CA CYS A 307 15.89 -25.62 -9.84
C CYS A 307 15.11 -26.42 -8.79
N ALA A 308 15.25 -26.04 -7.52
CA ALA A 308 14.66 -26.76 -6.38
C ALA A 308 13.14 -26.98 -6.53
N GLU A 309 12.43 -25.96 -7.01
CA GLU A 309 10.99 -25.98 -7.24
C GLU A 309 10.60 -27.07 -8.23
N ARG A 310 11.33 -27.17 -9.35
CA ARG A 310 11.06 -28.18 -10.38
C ARG A 310 11.43 -29.58 -9.92
N VAL A 311 12.42 -29.74 -9.03
CA VAL A 311 12.71 -31.04 -8.42
C VAL A 311 11.56 -31.47 -7.51
N ALA A 312 11.06 -30.58 -6.64
CA ALA A 312 9.93 -30.85 -5.77
C ALA A 312 8.64 -31.20 -6.56
N ILE A 313 8.34 -30.43 -7.60
CA ILE A 313 7.24 -30.71 -8.55
C ILE A 313 7.43 -32.09 -9.20
N SER A 314 8.63 -32.39 -9.70
CA SER A 314 8.90 -33.69 -10.36
C SER A 314 8.72 -34.87 -9.41
N GLN A 315 9.13 -34.74 -8.14
CA GLN A 315 8.93 -35.78 -7.12
C GLN A 315 7.45 -36.01 -6.81
N ALA A 316 6.68 -34.93 -6.64
CA ALA A 316 5.24 -35.01 -6.41
C ALA A 316 4.53 -35.70 -7.59
N ILE A 317 4.89 -35.30 -8.82
CA ILE A 317 4.33 -35.87 -10.05
C ILE A 317 4.65 -37.36 -10.17
N ALA A 318 5.91 -37.74 -9.94
CA ALA A 318 6.34 -39.14 -9.96
C ALA A 318 5.63 -39.99 -8.90
N SER A 319 5.17 -39.35 -7.81
CA SER A 319 4.39 -39.98 -6.73
C SER A 319 2.88 -39.98 -7.00
N GLY A 320 2.44 -39.53 -8.19
CA GLY A 320 1.03 -39.53 -8.61
C GLY A 320 0.24 -38.26 -8.23
N GLU A 321 0.87 -37.23 -7.67
CA GLU A 321 0.20 -35.99 -7.29
C GLU A 321 0.12 -35.01 -8.47
N ARG A 322 -1.01 -34.30 -8.58
CA ARG A 322 -1.27 -33.32 -9.66
C ARG A 322 -1.96 -32.04 -9.17
N GLU A 323 -2.38 -31.99 -7.91
CA GLU A 323 -3.06 -30.85 -7.33
C GLU A 323 -2.23 -30.25 -6.21
N PHE A 324 -1.83 -28.99 -6.40
CA PHE A 324 -0.93 -28.29 -5.49
C PHE A 324 -1.64 -27.13 -4.82
N GLU A 325 -1.31 -26.91 -3.55
CA GLU A 325 -1.86 -25.84 -2.74
C GLU A 325 -0.84 -24.70 -2.64
N ALA A 326 0.39 -25.03 -2.23
CA ALA A 326 1.43 -24.04 -1.98
C ALA A 326 2.83 -24.58 -2.26
N ILE A 327 3.79 -23.70 -2.48
CA ILE A 327 5.23 -24.01 -2.52
C ILE A 327 6.01 -22.93 -1.78
N ALA A 328 6.88 -23.33 -0.85
CA ALA A 328 7.86 -22.45 -0.23
C ALA A 328 9.24 -22.63 -0.89
N ILE A 329 9.97 -21.52 -1.04
CA ILE A 329 11.29 -21.46 -1.66
C ILE A 329 12.19 -20.63 -0.76
N VAL A 330 13.34 -21.18 -0.36
CA VAL A 330 14.33 -20.50 0.49
C VAL A 330 15.67 -20.47 -0.22
N GLY A 331 16.22 -19.27 -0.38
CA GLY A 331 17.55 -19.03 -0.92
C GLY A 331 18.54 -18.64 0.18
N ASP A 332 19.83 -18.86 -0.08
CA ASP A 332 20.93 -18.45 0.80
C ASP A 332 21.37 -16.99 0.65
N GLY A 333 20.69 -16.22 -0.22
CA GLY A 333 20.87 -14.77 -0.37
C GLY A 333 20.21 -13.94 0.73
N CYS A 334 20.47 -12.62 0.71
CA CYS A 334 19.88 -11.66 1.66
C CYS A 334 18.44 -11.25 1.32
N GLN A 335 17.99 -11.42 0.08
CA GLN A 335 16.62 -11.09 -0.33
C GLN A 335 15.76 -12.36 -0.43
N PRO A 336 14.45 -12.29 -0.13
CA PRO A 336 13.51 -13.36 -0.45
C PRO A 336 13.65 -13.81 -1.91
N ILE A 337 13.91 -15.11 -2.12
CA ILE A 337 14.22 -15.62 -3.46
C ILE A 337 12.96 -15.77 -4.32
N SER A 338 12.97 -15.17 -5.52
CA SER A 338 11.90 -15.39 -6.49
C SER A 338 12.15 -16.64 -7.35
N PRO A 339 11.11 -17.44 -7.68
CA PRO A 339 11.25 -18.51 -8.66
C PRO A 339 11.60 -17.96 -10.04
N CYS A 340 12.42 -18.69 -10.79
CA CYS A 340 12.79 -18.32 -12.16
C CYS A 340 11.62 -18.54 -13.15
N GLY A 341 11.73 -17.99 -14.36
CA GLY A 341 10.67 -18.10 -15.38
C GLY A 341 10.23 -19.53 -15.70
N ILE A 342 11.17 -20.49 -15.74
CA ILE A 342 10.85 -21.90 -16.03
C ILE A 342 10.07 -22.53 -14.86
N CYS A 343 10.44 -22.21 -13.61
CA CYS A 343 9.71 -22.69 -12.43
C CYS A 343 8.29 -22.12 -12.37
N ARG A 344 8.13 -20.82 -12.68
CA ARG A 344 6.82 -20.18 -12.77
C ARG A 344 5.94 -20.86 -13.83
N GLN A 345 6.50 -21.13 -15.02
CA GLN A 345 5.80 -21.87 -16.07
C GLN A 345 5.43 -23.30 -15.65
N SER A 346 6.32 -23.95 -14.89
CA SER A 346 6.08 -25.31 -14.36
C SER A 346 4.96 -25.33 -13.31
N LEU A 347 4.83 -24.29 -12.49
CA LEU A 347 3.72 -24.16 -11.53
C LEU A 347 2.39 -23.92 -12.24
N ILE A 348 2.37 -23.03 -13.23
CA ILE A 348 1.15 -22.70 -14.01
C ILE A 348 0.52 -23.94 -14.66
N GLU A 349 1.33 -24.92 -15.10
CA GLU A 349 0.84 -26.17 -15.66
C GLU A 349 -0.14 -26.92 -14.72
N PHE A 350 -0.01 -26.72 -13.40
CA PHE A 350 -0.82 -27.41 -12.39
C PHE A 350 -1.82 -26.49 -11.67
N GLY A 351 -1.85 -25.19 -11.98
CA GLY A 351 -2.80 -24.27 -11.39
C GLY A 351 -2.34 -22.81 -11.41
N GLU A 352 -3.31 -21.91 -11.57
CA GLU A 352 -3.10 -20.46 -11.55
C GLU A 352 -3.16 -19.85 -10.14
N ASP A 353 -3.68 -20.59 -9.16
CA ASP A 353 -3.89 -20.10 -7.79
C ASP A 353 -2.98 -20.79 -6.76
N ILE A 354 -1.87 -21.41 -7.18
CA ILE A 354 -0.90 -22.04 -6.26
C ILE A 354 -0.20 -20.93 -5.47
N MET A 355 -0.21 -21.02 -4.14
CA MET A 355 0.47 -20.05 -3.27
C MET A 355 1.99 -20.25 -3.35
N VAL A 356 2.74 -19.21 -3.69
CA VAL A 356 4.21 -19.23 -3.78
C VAL A 356 4.78 -18.37 -2.66
N ILE A 357 5.47 -19.01 -1.72
CA ILE A 357 6.17 -18.35 -0.62
C ILE A 357 7.65 -18.24 -0.99
N MET A 358 8.13 -17.02 -1.14
CA MET A 358 9.50 -16.65 -1.46
C MET A 358 10.17 -16.17 -0.19
N ALA A 359 11.19 -16.87 0.29
CA ALA A 359 11.83 -16.57 1.57
C ALA A 359 13.36 -16.55 1.46
N ASN A 360 14.02 -15.94 2.45
CA ASN A 360 15.46 -15.97 2.62
C ASN A 360 15.86 -16.73 3.89
N CYS A 361 17.16 -16.93 4.09
CA CYS A 361 17.70 -17.56 5.30
C CYS A 361 17.68 -16.66 6.55
N LYS A 362 17.28 -15.40 6.42
CA LYS A 362 17.20 -14.41 7.52
C LYS A 362 15.81 -14.31 8.15
N GLY A 363 14.81 -14.97 7.57
CA GLY A 363 13.43 -14.97 8.06
C GLY A 363 12.50 -14.01 7.33
N ASP A 364 12.98 -13.25 6.34
CA ASP A 364 12.13 -12.42 5.49
C ASP A 364 11.41 -13.30 4.47
N ALA A 365 10.12 -13.05 4.24
CA ALA A 365 9.31 -13.77 3.29
C ALA A 365 8.26 -12.90 2.59
N LEU A 366 8.04 -13.19 1.32
CA LEU A 366 7.02 -12.62 0.45
C LEU A 366 6.16 -13.76 -0.13
N THR A 367 4.96 -13.44 -0.59
CA THR A 367 3.98 -14.38 -1.14
C THR A 367 3.32 -13.86 -2.39
N ALA A 368 3.00 -14.75 -3.32
CA ALA A 368 2.23 -14.43 -4.52
C ALA A 368 1.51 -15.68 -5.01
N SER A 369 0.45 -15.55 -5.81
CA SER A 369 -0.06 -16.70 -6.56
C SER A 369 0.83 -17.02 -7.77
N SER A 370 0.74 -18.23 -8.31
CA SER A 370 1.42 -18.58 -9.56
C SER A 370 0.99 -17.68 -10.73
N ARG A 371 -0.29 -17.25 -10.79
CA ARG A 371 -0.79 -16.25 -11.76
C ARG A 371 -0.15 -14.89 -11.59
N ASP A 372 0.02 -14.40 -10.36
CA ASP A 372 0.65 -13.11 -10.07
C ASP A 372 2.11 -13.09 -10.58
N LEU A 373 2.81 -14.22 -10.44
CA LEU A 373 4.20 -14.35 -10.88
C LEU A 373 4.37 -14.57 -12.39
N LEU A 374 3.37 -15.09 -13.09
CA LEU A 374 3.42 -15.28 -14.55
C LEU A 374 2.11 -14.83 -15.22
N PRO A 375 1.87 -13.51 -15.30
CA PRO A 375 0.67 -12.99 -15.94
C PRO A 375 0.66 -13.36 -17.43
N ARG A 376 -0.53 -13.68 -17.96
CA ARG A 376 -0.73 -14.08 -19.37
C ARG A 376 0.15 -15.27 -19.78
N ALA A 377 0.31 -16.22 -18.88
CA ALA A 377 1.13 -17.41 -19.11
C ALA A 377 0.69 -18.19 -20.37
N PHE A 378 1.69 -18.76 -21.04
CA PHE A 378 1.45 -19.81 -22.02
C PHE A 378 0.89 -21.04 -21.30
N THR A 379 -0.14 -21.65 -21.85
CA THR A 379 -0.83 -22.84 -21.28
C THR A 379 -1.26 -23.77 -22.41
N GLY A 380 -1.73 -24.97 -22.07
CA GLY A 380 -2.26 -25.92 -23.05
C GLY A 380 -3.34 -25.35 -23.97
N LYS A 381 -4.08 -24.32 -23.53
CA LYS A 381 -5.12 -23.63 -24.32
C LYS A 381 -4.60 -22.98 -25.61
N TRP A 382 -3.30 -22.74 -25.72
CA TRP A 382 -2.67 -22.13 -26.90
C TRP A 382 -2.11 -23.16 -27.89
N LEU A 383 -2.14 -24.45 -27.52
CA LEU A 383 -1.70 -25.57 -28.37
C LEU A 383 -2.87 -26.21 -29.14
N GLU A 384 -4.10 -25.80 -28.85
CA GLU A 384 -5.34 -26.12 -29.57
C GLU A 384 -5.56 -25.15 -30.73
#